data_AF-A0A2S7IFK2-F1
#
_entry.id   AF-A0A2S7IFK2-F1
#
_cell.length_a   1.000
_cell.length_b   1.000
_cell.length_c   1.000
_cell.angle_alpha   90.00
_cell.angle_beta   90.00
_cell.angle_gamma   90.00
#
_symmetry.space_group_name_H-M   'P 1'
#
loop_
_entity.id
_entity.type
_entity.pdbx_description
1 polymer ?
#
loop_
_entity_poly.entity_id
_entity_poly.type
_entity_poly.pdbx_seq_one_letter_code
_entity_poly.pdbx_strand_id
1 'polypeptide(L)'
;MYPPTRRSFILRLSALAAHRLLSPTLATTSMASSATKPFVIQESEARFGQLYQVLGMELSLKIAGQDTHQQLTMFYGKYHKNDGPPVHVHHGQDEQFYIVEGDFLVQVGEQTYTLHGGDTIFLPREVPHAFLVLSETGKMFFQTSPSGQTEALFKRLSQLPATATLEEIKQVHQKHGVSIVGPRLKN
;
A
#
# COMPACT_ATOMS: atom_id res chain seq x y z
N MET A 1 45.70 -61.02 1.82
CA MET A 1 47.15 -60.93 1.56
C MET A 1 47.58 -59.47 1.75
N TYR A 2 48.45 -59.19 2.72
CA TYR A 2 48.99 -57.87 3.12
C TYR A 2 50.03 -58.13 4.26
N PRO A 3 51.03 -57.28 4.60
CA PRO A 3 51.60 -56.08 3.97
C PRO A 3 52.93 -56.48 3.24
N PRO A 4 54.20 -56.04 3.48
CA PRO A 4 54.78 -54.85 4.14
C PRO A 4 56.06 -54.17 3.55
N THR A 5 56.02 -52.83 3.53
CA THR A 5 57.12 -51.86 3.86
C THR A 5 58.42 -51.73 3.06
N ARG A 6 58.72 -50.48 2.63
CA ARG A 6 59.74 -49.52 3.16
C ARG A 6 59.49 -48.13 2.49
N ARG A 7 59.38 -46.98 3.19
CA ARG A 7 60.43 -46.06 3.72
C ARG A 7 61.50 -45.69 2.67
N SER A 8 61.89 -44.42 2.42
CA SER A 8 61.93 -43.22 3.30
C SER A 8 62.06 -41.85 2.58
N PHE A 9 61.51 -40.78 3.20
CA PHE A 9 61.93 -39.36 3.26
C PHE A 9 62.58 -38.61 2.05
N ILE A 10 62.01 -37.44 1.70
CA ILE A 10 62.61 -36.05 1.62
C ILE A 10 61.65 -35.09 0.86
N LEU A 11 61.69 -33.74 0.93
CA LEU A 11 61.65 -32.74 2.03
C LEU A 11 61.47 -31.31 1.43
N ARG A 12 60.81 -30.37 2.12
CA ARG A 12 60.58 -28.92 1.76
C ARG A 12 59.52 -28.70 0.65
N LEU A 13 58.91 -27.51 0.45
CA LEU A 13 59.08 -26.16 1.02
C LEU A 13 57.82 -25.60 1.73
N SER A 14 57.99 -24.46 2.42
CA SER A 14 56.97 -23.71 3.17
C SER A 14 56.48 -22.45 2.45
N ALA A 15 55.20 -22.09 2.62
CA ALA A 15 54.69 -20.74 2.37
C ALA A 15 53.58 -20.38 3.38
N LEU A 16 53.84 -19.44 4.30
CA LEU A 16 52.83 -18.90 5.22
C LEU A 16 52.21 -17.62 4.63
N ALA A 17 51.02 -17.73 4.04
CA ALA A 17 50.25 -16.59 3.53
C ALA A 17 49.32 -16.03 4.63
N ALA A 18 49.89 -15.35 5.64
CA ALA A 18 49.13 -14.74 6.72
C ALA A 18 48.44 -13.44 6.29
N HIS A 19 47.41 -13.53 5.45
CA HIS A 19 46.58 -12.39 5.07
C HIS A 19 45.58 -12.05 6.19
N ARG A 20 45.73 -10.87 6.78
CA ARG A 20 44.85 -10.38 7.84
C ARG A 20 43.45 -10.15 7.28
N LEU A 21 42.46 -10.85 7.82
CA LEU A 21 41.06 -10.51 7.64
C LEU A 21 40.80 -9.16 8.34
N LEU A 22 40.77 -8.07 7.57
CA LEU A 22 40.19 -6.81 8.03
C LEU A 22 38.67 -7.01 8.12
N SER A 23 38.19 -7.34 9.32
CA SER A 23 36.75 -7.31 9.61
C SER A 23 36.22 -5.89 9.37
N PRO A 24 35.27 -5.67 8.45
CA PRO A 24 34.66 -4.36 8.29
C PRO A 24 33.82 -4.08 9.53
N THR A 25 34.29 -3.14 10.36
CA THR A 25 33.45 -2.55 11.41
C THR A 25 32.31 -1.80 10.73
N LEU A 26 31.16 -2.46 10.60
CA LEU A 26 29.91 -1.82 10.22
C LEU A 26 29.61 -0.73 11.23
N ALA A 27 29.92 0.50 10.88
CA ALA A 27 29.53 1.67 11.65
C ALA A 27 28.01 1.75 11.62
N THR A 28 27.38 1.31 12.71
CA THR A 28 25.94 1.42 12.93
C THR A 28 25.60 2.88 13.17
N THR A 29 25.49 3.64 12.08
CA THR A 29 24.92 4.99 12.07
C THR A 29 23.52 4.89 12.64
N SER A 30 23.37 5.26 13.92
CA SER A 30 22.10 5.23 14.61
C SER A 30 21.21 6.33 14.06
N MET A 31 20.49 6.00 12.98
CA MET A 31 19.37 6.79 12.47
C MET A 31 18.24 6.65 13.48
N ALA A 32 18.34 7.43 14.56
CA ALA A 32 17.33 7.57 15.59
C ALA A 32 16.13 8.34 15.02
N SER A 33 15.39 7.68 14.13
CA SER A 33 14.02 8.05 13.80
C SER A 33 13.25 8.19 15.12
N SER A 34 12.56 9.30 15.32
CA SER A 34 11.69 9.49 16.47
C SER A 34 10.48 8.56 16.31
N ALA A 35 10.62 7.32 16.81
CA ALA A 35 9.65 6.26 16.61
C ALA A 35 8.23 6.73 16.97
N THR A 36 7.30 6.56 16.04
CA THR A 36 5.90 6.93 16.20
C THR A 36 5.35 6.29 17.47
N LYS A 37 4.89 7.10 18.42
CA LYS A 37 4.28 6.58 19.65
C LYS A 37 2.97 5.83 19.30
N PRO A 38 2.65 4.72 19.98
CA PRO A 38 1.39 4.03 19.77
C PRO A 38 0.21 4.97 20.07
N PHE A 39 -0.85 4.84 19.29
CA PHE A 39 -2.09 5.59 19.43
C PHE A 39 -3.29 4.69 19.11
N VAL A 40 -4.49 5.13 19.52
CA VAL A 40 -5.77 4.51 19.15
C VAL A 40 -6.60 5.56 18.41
N ILE A 41 -7.34 5.14 17.39
CA ILE A 41 -8.33 5.94 16.67
C ILE A 41 -9.63 5.12 16.66
N GLN A 42 -10.71 5.65 17.21
CA GLN A 42 -12.03 4.98 17.22
C GLN A 42 -12.64 4.92 15.81
N GLU A 43 -13.71 4.15 15.62
CA GLU A 43 -14.40 4.05 14.31
C GLU A 43 -14.86 5.42 13.80
N SER A 44 -15.38 6.27 14.70
CA SER A 44 -15.88 7.63 14.46
C SER A 44 -14.80 8.72 14.39
N GLU A 45 -13.54 8.42 14.72
CA GLU A 45 -12.45 9.38 14.75
C GLU A 45 -11.61 9.33 13.47
N ALA A 46 -10.90 10.41 13.16
CA ALA A 46 -9.85 10.42 12.15
C ALA A 46 -8.50 10.82 12.75
N ARG A 47 -7.42 10.27 12.20
CA ARG A 47 -6.04 10.66 12.51
C ARG A 47 -5.89 12.16 12.23
N PHE A 48 -5.46 12.93 13.25
CA PHE A 48 -5.43 14.40 13.24
C PHE A 48 -6.79 15.10 13.00
N GLY A 49 -7.91 14.39 13.14
CA GLY A 49 -9.24 14.88 12.73
C GLY A 49 -9.43 14.98 11.21
N GLN A 50 -8.53 14.38 10.42
CA GLN A 50 -8.49 14.57 8.96
C GLN A 50 -9.51 13.67 8.24
N LEU A 51 -10.68 14.23 7.98
CA LEU A 51 -11.65 13.72 7.01
C LEU A 51 -11.31 14.21 5.59
N TYR A 52 -11.77 13.45 4.59
CA TYR A 52 -11.71 13.77 3.17
C TYR A 52 -13.07 13.49 2.51
N GLN A 53 -13.42 14.28 1.50
CA GLN A 53 -14.64 14.14 0.71
C GLN A 53 -14.24 13.89 -0.74
N VAL A 54 -14.36 12.65 -1.21
CA VAL A 54 -13.80 12.20 -2.48
C VAL A 54 -14.91 11.65 -3.37
N LEU A 55 -15.23 12.39 -4.44
CA LEU A 55 -16.23 12.03 -5.46
C LEU A 55 -17.64 11.70 -4.90
N GLY A 56 -17.97 12.25 -3.72
CA GLY A 56 -19.22 12.02 -2.98
C GLY A 56 -19.08 11.18 -1.70
N MET A 57 -17.93 10.50 -1.51
CA MET A 57 -17.70 9.54 -0.44
C MET A 57 -16.87 10.16 0.70
N GLU A 58 -17.26 9.91 1.96
CA GLU A 58 -16.51 10.37 3.14
C GLU A 58 -15.46 9.34 3.58
N LEU A 59 -14.21 9.78 3.66
CA LEU A 59 -13.05 8.94 3.98
C LEU A 59 -12.31 9.50 5.21
N SER A 60 -12.23 8.70 6.27
CA SER A 60 -11.47 9.01 7.49
C SER A 60 -10.03 8.50 7.37
N LEU A 61 -9.03 9.36 7.57
CA LEU A 61 -7.65 8.90 7.76
C LEU A 61 -7.53 8.10 9.08
N LYS A 62 -6.86 6.95 9.07
CA LYS A 62 -6.67 6.12 10.27
C LYS A 62 -5.19 5.95 10.63
N ILE A 63 -4.34 5.75 9.63
CA ILE A 63 -2.87 5.72 9.77
C ILE A 63 -2.30 6.59 8.65
N ALA A 64 -1.57 7.65 9.00
CA ALA A 64 -0.93 8.53 8.01
C ALA A 64 0.42 7.97 7.56
N GLY A 65 0.89 8.34 6.36
CA GLY A 65 2.21 7.94 5.88
C GLY A 65 3.34 8.41 6.81
N GLN A 66 3.20 9.57 7.44
CA GLN A 66 4.18 10.04 8.42
C GLN A 66 4.25 9.17 9.69
N ASP A 67 3.17 8.45 10.04
CA ASP A 67 3.16 7.50 11.15
C ASP A 67 3.99 6.24 10.82
N THR A 68 4.15 5.92 9.53
CA THR A 68 4.73 4.65 9.02
C THR A 68 6.03 4.82 8.26
N HIS A 69 6.58 6.04 8.20
CA HIS A 69 7.72 6.41 7.34
C HIS A 69 7.44 6.17 5.83
N GLN A 70 6.24 6.54 5.39
CA GLN A 70 5.68 6.40 4.04
C GLN A 70 5.49 4.94 3.55
N GLN A 71 5.58 3.95 4.44
CA GLN A 71 5.46 2.52 4.07
C GLN A 71 4.01 2.10 3.77
N LEU A 72 3.02 2.70 4.44
CA LEU A 72 1.59 2.57 4.12
C LEU A 72 0.80 3.75 4.66
N THR A 73 -0.31 4.07 4.01
CA THR A 73 -1.37 4.94 4.53
C THR A 73 -2.66 4.15 4.56
N MET A 74 -3.41 4.21 5.66
CA MET A 74 -4.69 3.52 5.83
C MET A 74 -5.85 4.51 6.07
N PHE A 75 -6.94 4.27 5.36
CA PHE A 75 -8.21 4.97 5.43
C PHE A 75 -9.34 4.04 5.86
N TYR A 76 -10.44 4.64 6.29
CA TYR A 76 -11.71 3.98 6.53
C TYR A 76 -12.81 4.78 5.84
N GLY A 77 -13.52 4.15 4.92
CA GLY A 77 -14.64 4.77 4.20
C GLY A 77 -15.99 4.27 4.70
N LYS A 78 -16.97 5.18 4.70
CA LYS A 78 -18.38 4.87 4.89
C LYS A 78 -19.11 5.23 3.60
N TYR A 79 -19.89 4.28 3.09
CA TYR A 79 -20.41 4.30 1.74
C TYR A 79 -21.91 3.95 1.71
N HIS A 80 -22.57 4.38 0.66
CA HIS A 80 -23.96 4.07 0.34
C HIS A 80 -24.03 3.27 -0.97
N LYS A 81 -25.20 2.72 -1.27
CA LYS A 81 -25.45 1.99 -2.52
C LYS A 81 -25.04 2.76 -3.77
N ASN A 82 -24.34 2.08 -4.67
CA ASN A 82 -23.73 2.62 -5.89
C ASN A 82 -22.55 3.60 -5.69
N ASP A 83 -22.06 3.80 -4.46
CA ASP A 83 -20.74 4.43 -4.28
C ASP A 83 -19.63 3.55 -4.87
N GLY A 84 -18.58 4.21 -5.35
CA GLY A 84 -17.48 3.56 -6.06
C GLY A 84 -16.70 4.52 -6.95
N PRO A 85 -15.36 4.41 -7.04
CA PRO A 85 -14.54 5.19 -7.96
C PRO A 85 -14.75 4.75 -9.42
N PRO A 86 -14.35 5.57 -10.40
CA PRO A 86 -14.14 5.08 -11.77
C PRO A 86 -13.01 4.05 -11.83
N VAL A 87 -12.96 3.20 -12.85
CA VAL A 87 -11.82 2.28 -13.06
C VAL A 87 -10.53 3.09 -13.20
N HIS A 88 -9.58 2.82 -12.32
CA HIS A 88 -8.32 3.56 -12.20
C HIS A 88 -7.13 2.63 -11.95
N VAL A 89 -5.92 3.18 -12.09
CA VAL A 89 -4.63 2.48 -11.96
C VAL A 89 -3.72 3.28 -11.03
N HIS A 90 -3.13 2.65 -10.02
CA HIS A 90 -2.05 3.22 -9.22
C HIS A 90 -0.68 2.83 -9.82
N HIS A 91 0.15 3.82 -10.14
CA HIS A 91 1.45 3.60 -10.79
C HIS A 91 2.63 3.39 -9.82
N GLY A 92 2.43 3.64 -8.52
CA GLY A 92 3.49 3.59 -7.51
C GLY A 92 3.15 2.77 -6.26
N GLN A 93 1.95 2.18 -6.20
CA GLN A 93 1.33 1.70 -4.97
C GLN A 93 0.47 0.48 -5.28
N ASP A 94 0.57 -0.55 -4.46
CA ASP A 94 -0.46 -1.58 -4.40
C ASP A 94 -1.53 -1.12 -3.40
N GLU A 95 -2.79 -1.49 -3.63
CA GLU A 95 -3.90 -1.19 -2.71
C GLU A 95 -4.48 -2.49 -2.13
N GLN A 96 -5.08 -2.39 -0.93
CA GLN A 96 -5.75 -3.49 -0.25
C GLN A 96 -7.05 -3.01 0.35
N PHE A 97 -8.12 -3.81 0.20
CA PHE A 97 -9.41 -3.59 0.86
C PHE A 97 -9.65 -4.67 1.91
N TYR A 98 -10.18 -4.27 3.08
CA TYR A 98 -10.80 -5.14 4.07
C TYR A 98 -12.24 -4.68 4.29
N ILE A 99 -13.21 -5.52 3.95
CA ILE A 99 -14.63 -5.20 4.06
C ILE A 99 -15.08 -5.43 5.50
N VAL A 100 -15.65 -4.40 6.13
CA VAL A 100 -16.14 -4.46 7.52
C VAL A 100 -17.64 -4.73 7.56
N GLU A 101 -18.40 -4.15 6.63
CA GLU A 101 -19.86 -4.24 6.57
C GLU A 101 -20.34 -4.03 5.13
N GLY A 102 -21.38 -4.74 4.72
CA GLY A 102 -21.99 -4.61 3.39
C GLY A 102 -21.36 -5.50 2.31
N ASP A 103 -21.89 -5.36 1.10
CA ASP A 103 -21.57 -6.17 -0.07
C ASP A 103 -20.95 -5.28 -1.17
N PHE A 104 -19.79 -5.68 -1.69
CA PHE A 104 -19.01 -4.91 -2.65
C PHE A 104 -18.73 -5.75 -3.90
N LEU A 105 -19.05 -5.21 -5.08
CA LEU A 105 -18.54 -5.72 -6.35
C LEU A 105 -17.17 -5.06 -6.61
N VAL A 106 -16.10 -5.82 -6.78
CA VAL A 106 -14.75 -5.30 -7.04
C VAL A 106 -14.23 -5.88 -8.36
N GLN A 107 -13.88 -5.00 -9.30
CA GLN A 107 -13.18 -5.38 -10.53
C GLN A 107 -11.67 -5.22 -10.33
N VAL A 108 -10.88 -6.22 -10.76
CA VAL A 108 -9.42 -6.20 -10.76
C VAL A 108 -8.93 -6.78 -12.09
N GLY A 109 -8.39 -5.94 -12.97
CA GLY A 109 -8.09 -6.29 -14.35
C GLY A 109 -9.34 -6.74 -15.11
N GLU A 110 -9.32 -7.96 -15.62
CA GLU A 110 -10.47 -8.61 -16.27
C GLU A 110 -11.36 -9.40 -15.29
N GLN A 111 -10.92 -9.58 -14.04
CA GLN A 111 -11.64 -10.38 -13.05
C GLN A 111 -12.58 -9.51 -12.23
N THR A 112 -13.67 -10.09 -11.73
CA THR A 112 -14.65 -9.41 -10.86
C THR A 112 -15.04 -10.34 -9.72
N TYR A 113 -15.16 -9.77 -8.52
CA TYR A 113 -15.43 -10.47 -7.28
C TYR A 113 -16.59 -9.79 -6.55
N THR A 114 -17.45 -10.58 -5.91
CA THR A 114 -18.34 -10.06 -4.85
C THR A 114 -17.68 -10.36 -3.51
N LEU A 115 -17.54 -9.34 -2.66
CA LEU A 115 -16.92 -9.40 -1.34
C LEU A 115 -17.94 -9.00 -0.27
N HIS A 116 -17.85 -9.64 0.88
CA HIS A 116 -18.75 -9.48 2.02
C HIS A 116 -17.98 -9.08 3.29
N GLY A 117 -18.70 -8.67 4.35
CA GLY A 117 -18.09 -8.34 5.64
C GLY A 117 -17.19 -9.46 6.19
N GLY A 118 -15.89 -9.15 6.34
CA GLY A 118 -14.82 -10.08 6.72
C GLY A 118 -13.81 -10.35 5.61
N ASP A 119 -14.16 -10.12 4.34
CA ASP A 119 -13.31 -10.43 3.19
C ASP A 119 -12.17 -9.42 2.98
N THR A 120 -11.11 -9.90 2.32
CA THR A 120 -9.92 -9.09 1.95
C THR A 120 -9.59 -9.29 0.48
N ILE A 121 -9.23 -8.21 -0.23
CA ILE A 121 -8.68 -8.30 -1.59
C ILE A 121 -7.40 -7.46 -1.74
N PHE A 122 -6.47 -7.95 -2.56
CA PHE A 122 -5.23 -7.27 -2.93
C PHE A 122 -5.32 -6.78 -4.38
N LEU A 123 -4.92 -5.52 -4.60
CA LEU A 123 -5.00 -4.80 -5.85
C LEU A 123 -3.58 -4.40 -6.26
N PRO A 124 -2.90 -5.18 -7.14
CA PRO A 124 -1.54 -4.87 -7.53
C PRO A 124 -1.45 -3.54 -8.28
N ARG A 125 -0.34 -2.82 -8.09
CA ARG A 125 0.03 -1.66 -8.92
C ARG A 125 0.01 -1.99 -10.41
N GLU A 126 -0.24 -0.98 -11.24
CA GLU A 126 -0.40 -1.10 -12.70
C GLU A 126 -1.59 -1.98 -13.18
N VAL A 127 -2.36 -2.63 -12.29
CA VAL A 127 -3.59 -3.36 -12.65
C VAL A 127 -4.81 -2.46 -12.46
N PRO A 128 -5.66 -2.23 -13.50
CA PRO A 128 -6.87 -1.43 -13.37
C PRO A 128 -7.87 -2.01 -12.37
N HIS A 129 -8.45 -1.18 -11.50
CA HIS A 129 -9.45 -1.61 -10.52
C HIS A 129 -10.51 -0.56 -10.21
N ALA A 130 -11.65 -1.02 -9.68
CA ALA A 130 -12.73 -0.22 -9.08
C ALA A 130 -13.58 -1.09 -8.16
N PHE A 131 -14.40 -0.46 -7.32
CA PHE A 131 -15.47 -1.12 -6.59
C PHE A 131 -16.83 -0.46 -6.83
N LEU A 132 -17.90 -1.16 -6.46
CA LEU A 132 -19.29 -0.69 -6.40
C LEU A 132 -19.96 -1.28 -5.17
N VAL A 133 -20.60 -0.45 -4.34
CA VAL A 133 -21.38 -0.93 -3.19
C VAL A 133 -22.75 -1.41 -3.66
N LEU A 134 -23.08 -2.67 -3.37
CA LEU A 134 -24.32 -3.34 -3.77
C LEU A 134 -25.42 -3.23 -2.69
N SER A 135 -25.02 -3.27 -1.43
CA SER A 135 -25.86 -3.09 -0.24
C SER A 135 -26.27 -1.63 -0.03
N GLU A 136 -27.26 -1.36 0.82
CA GLU A 136 -27.71 0.02 1.11
C GLU A 136 -26.62 0.86 1.79
N THR A 137 -25.84 0.24 2.67
CA THR A 137 -24.63 0.79 3.31
C THR A 137 -23.44 -0.13 3.10
N GLY A 138 -22.23 0.42 3.13
CA GLY A 138 -20.98 -0.33 3.13
C GLY A 138 -19.91 0.35 3.97
N LYS A 139 -19.01 -0.43 4.59
CA LYS A 139 -17.87 0.05 5.38
C LYS A 139 -16.63 -0.76 5.04
N MET A 140 -15.52 -0.07 4.79
CA MET A 140 -14.29 -0.70 4.32
C MET A 140 -13.06 0.04 4.86
N PHE A 141 -12.08 -0.70 5.37
CA PHE A 141 -10.72 -0.18 5.47
C PHE A 141 -10.03 -0.37 4.13
N PHE A 142 -9.27 0.63 3.68
CA PHE A 142 -8.35 0.44 2.58
C PHE A 142 -6.99 1.06 2.88
N GLN A 143 -5.94 0.51 2.29
CA GLN A 143 -4.58 1.01 2.45
C GLN A 143 -3.77 0.94 1.16
N THR A 144 -2.97 1.97 0.92
CA THR A 144 -2.04 2.05 -0.20
C THR A 144 -0.60 1.90 0.28
N SER A 145 0.15 1.01 -0.34
CA SER A 145 1.51 0.61 0.04
C SER A 145 2.48 0.71 -1.15
N PRO A 146 3.49 1.60 -1.14
CA PRO A 146 3.74 2.66 -0.15
C PRO A 146 2.64 3.73 -0.10
N SER A 147 2.67 4.60 0.93
CA SER A 147 1.78 5.76 1.10
C SER A 147 1.67 6.67 -0.12
N GLY A 148 2.73 6.70 -0.94
CA GLY A 148 2.79 7.44 -2.20
C GLY A 148 2.32 8.89 -2.05
N GLN A 149 1.28 9.25 -2.80
CA GLN A 149 0.65 10.58 -2.76
C GLN A 149 -0.85 10.51 -2.40
N THR A 150 -1.36 9.40 -1.85
CA THR A 150 -2.81 9.19 -1.63
C THR A 150 -3.45 10.29 -0.78
N GLU A 151 -2.79 10.71 0.31
CA GLU A 151 -3.25 11.80 1.18
C GLU A 151 -3.27 13.16 0.46
N ALA A 152 -2.34 13.41 -0.46
CA ALA A 152 -2.30 14.63 -1.26
C ALA A 152 -3.37 14.62 -2.36
N LEU A 153 -3.60 13.47 -3.00
CA LEU A 153 -4.68 13.25 -3.97
C LEU A 153 -6.04 13.52 -3.32
N PHE A 154 -6.36 12.84 -2.22
CA PHE A 154 -7.64 13.02 -1.53
C PHE A 154 -7.79 14.42 -0.95
N LYS A 155 -6.71 15.05 -0.46
CA LYS A 155 -6.72 16.47 -0.07
C LYS A 155 -7.09 17.38 -1.23
N ARG A 156 -6.54 17.16 -2.42
CA ARG A 156 -6.84 17.99 -3.60
C ARG A 156 -8.24 17.74 -4.14
N LEU A 157 -8.71 16.48 -4.16
CA LEU A 157 -10.08 16.14 -4.57
C LEU A 157 -11.13 16.73 -3.62
N SER A 158 -10.87 16.72 -2.30
CA SER A 158 -11.70 17.39 -1.29
C SER A 158 -11.74 18.93 -1.41
N GLN A 159 -10.92 19.50 -2.28
CA GLN A 159 -10.82 20.94 -2.57
C GLN A 159 -11.24 21.28 -4.00
N LEU A 160 -11.84 20.34 -4.73
CA LEU A 160 -12.52 20.62 -6.00
C LEU A 160 -13.97 21.07 -5.72
N PRO A 161 -14.50 22.07 -6.45
CA PRO A 161 -15.92 22.39 -6.37
C PRO A 161 -16.76 21.22 -6.93
N ALA A 162 -18.01 21.10 -6.50
CA ALA A 162 -18.95 20.11 -7.04
C ALA A 162 -19.22 20.26 -8.55
N THR A 163 -18.85 21.41 -9.14
CA THR A 163 -18.92 21.71 -10.58
C THR A 163 -17.65 21.33 -11.35
N ALA A 164 -16.65 20.70 -10.71
CA ALA A 164 -15.40 20.32 -11.37
C ALA A 164 -15.64 19.30 -12.48
N THR A 165 -14.99 19.52 -13.61
CA THR A 165 -15.10 18.66 -14.79
C THR A 165 -14.38 17.32 -14.59
N LEU A 166 -14.80 16.29 -15.35
CA LEU A 166 -14.09 15.01 -15.41
C LEU A 166 -12.61 15.18 -15.79
N GLU A 167 -12.28 16.21 -16.58
CA GLU A 167 -10.92 16.48 -17.03
C GLU A 167 -10.06 17.07 -15.92
N GLU A 168 -10.56 18.04 -15.14
CA GLU A 168 -9.86 18.53 -13.93
C GLU A 168 -9.66 17.39 -12.91
N ILE A 169 -10.65 16.52 -12.75
CA ILE A 169 -10.56 15.34 -11.88
C ILE A 169 -9.47 14.39 -12.38
N LYS A 170 -9.41 14.09 -13.69
CA LYS A 170 -8.34 13.26 -14.30
C LYS A 170 -6.95 13.86 -14.09
N GLN A 171 -6.77 15.14 -14.36
CA GLN A 171 -5.50 15.84 -14.19
C GLN A 171 -5.04 15.83 -12.71
N VAL A 172 -5.97 15.95 -11.77
CA VAL A 172 -5.67 15.80 -10.34
C VAL A 172 -5.25 14.38 -9.98
N HIS A 173 -5.86 13.33 -10.55
CA HIS A 173 -5.40 11.95 -10.33
C HIS A 173 -3.99 11.74 -10.90
N GLN A 174 -3.78 12.11 -12.17
CA GLN A 174 -2.52 11.89 -12.90
C GLN A 174 -1.34 12.57 -12.21
N LYS A 175 -1.52 13.81 -11.72
CA LYS A 175 -0.48 14.54 -10.97
C LYS A 175 -0.01 13.81 -9.70
N HIS A 176 -0.86 12.98 -9.10
CA HIS A 176 -0.54 12.22 -7.89
C HIS A 176 -0.19 10.75 -8.17
N GLY A 177 -0.01 10.35 -9.43
CA GLY A 177 0.42 8.99 -9.80
C GLY A 177 -0.71 7.97 -9.94
N VAL A 178 -1.95 8.44 -10.17
CA VAL A 178 -3.12 7.59 -10.42
C VAL A 178 -3.74 7.95 -11.78
N SER A 179 -4.08 6.98 -12.62
CA SER A 179 -4.75 7.23 -13.90
C SER A 179 -6.18 6.70 -13.90
N ILE A 180 -7.17 7.53 -14.23
CA ILE A 180 -8.54 7.07 -14.51
C ILE A 180 -8.59 6.54 -15.94
N VAL A 181 -8.86 5.25 -16.10
CA VAL A 181 -8.81 4.52 -17.37
C VAL A 181 -10.17 4.03 -17.86
N GLY A 182 -11.22 4.06 -17.03
CA GLY A 182 -12.57 3.64 -17.40
C GLY A 182 -13.70 4.42 -16.68
N PRO A 183 -14.97 4.06 -16.93
CA PRO A 183 -16.13 4.59 -16.21
C PRO A 183 -16.20 4.07 -14.76
N ARG A 184 -17.18 4.51 -13.97
CA ARG A 184 -17.61 3.76 -12.77
C ARG A 184 -18.23 2.42 -13.20
N LEU A 185 -18.10 1.42 -12.34
CA LEU A 185 -18.86 0.17 -12.46
C LEU A 185 -20.37 0.44 -12.38
N LYS A 186 -21.18 -0.52 -12.82
CA LYS A 186 -22.64 -0.49 -12.76
C LYS A 186 -23.18 -1.88 -12.42
N ASN A 187 -24.36 -1.89 -11.82
CA ASN A 187 -25.21 -3.05 -11.56
C ASN A 187 -26.54 -2.84 -12.29
#